data_AF-A0A016VGG2-F1
#
_entry.id   AF-A0A016VGG2-F1
#
_cell.length_a   1.000
_cell.length_b   1.000
_cell.length_c   1.000
_cell.angle_alpha   90.00
_cell.angle_beta   90.00
_cell.angle_gamma   90.00
#
_symmetry.space_group_name_H-M   'P 1'
#
loop_
_entity.id
_entity.type
_entity.pdbx_description
1 polymer ?
#
loop_
_entity_poly.entity_id
_entity_poly.type
_entity_poly.pdbx_seq_one_letter_code
_entity_poly.pdbx_strand_id
1 'polypeptide(L)'
;MKVVYLIATFCLVYLANATRDCRLECFQAAQSYRNGKHDKVGNIEEYVMKDCEGFAKDLRYQCSKAVPLILTNADIKKTIEAWDTDSASSKDTEKRVKRFCKKACRKASQSK
;
A
#
# COMPACT_ATOMS: atom_id res chain seq x y z
N MET A 1 -24.84 -20.40 22.12
CA MET A 1 -23.53 -19.83 22.51
C MET A 1 -22.34 -20.25 21.62
N LYS A 2 -22.34 -21.38 20.88
CA LYS A 2 -21.22 -21.75 19.98
C LYS A 2 -21.14 -20.97 18.66
N VAL A 3 -22.27 -20.52 18.11
CA VAL A 3 -22.33 -19.85 16.78
C VAL A 3 -21.71 -18.45 16.81
N VAL A 4 -21.84 -17.72 17.92
CA VAL A 4 -21.34 -16.34 18.07
C VAL A 4 -19.80 -16.28 18.07
N TYR A 5 -19.13 -17.28 18.66
CA TYR A 5 -17.66 -17.37 18.67
C TYR A 5 -17.06 -17.66 17.28
N LEU A 6 -17.79 -18.39 16.42
CA LEU A 6 -17.34 -18.68 15.05
C LEU A 6 -17.43 -17.46 14.14
N ILE A 7 -18.50 -16.68 14.26
CA ILE A 7 -18.68 -15.46 13.45
C ILE A 7 -17.63 -14.40 13.84
N ALA A 8 -17.37 -14.24 15.15
CA ALA A 8 -16.38 -13.27 15.64
C ALA A 8 -14.95 -13.62 15.19
N THR A 9 -14.57 -14.90 15.24
CA THR A 9 -13.25 -15.34 14.77
C THR A 9 -13.09 -15.20 13.26
N PHE A 10 -14.14 -15.49 12.49
CA PHE A 10 -14.12 -15.33 11.02
C PHE A 10 -13.99 -13.86 10.60
N CYS A 11 -14.71 -12.94 11.26
CA CYS A 11 -14.55 -11.50 11.02
C CYS A 11 -13.13 -11.00 11.34
N LEU A 12 -12.53 -11.47 12.43
CA LEU A 12 -11.16 -11.07 12.82
C LEU A 12 -10.11 -11.57 11.82
N VAL A 13 -10.25 -12.79 11.31
CA VAL A 13 -9.35 -13.36 10.29
C VAL A 13 -9.48 -12.59 8.97
N TYR A 14 -10.70 -12.26 8.55
CA TYR A 14 -10.95 -11.47 7.34
C TYR A 14 -10.36 -10.04 7.45
N LEU A 15 -10.53 -9.39 8.60
CA LEU A 15 -9.91 -8.08 8.88
C LEU A 15 -8.38 -8.15 8.89
N ALA A 16 -7.80 -9.20 9.46
CA ALA A 16 -6.35 -9.40 9.48
C ALA A 16 -5.77 -9.57 8.07
N ASN A 17 -6.42 -10.37 7.22
CA ASN A 17 -6.01 -10.58 5.83
C ASN A 17 -6.17 -9.30 5.01
N ALA A 18 -7.31 -8.62 5.07
CA ALA A 18 -7.51 -7.35 4.35
C ALA A 18 -6.49 -6.27 4.76
N THR A 19 -6.07 -6.26 6.04
CA THR A 19 -5.03 -5.34 6.51
C THR A 19 -3.63 -5.73 6.02
N ARG A 20 -3.36 -7.03 5.85
CA ARG A 20 -2.10 -7.53 5.29
C ARG A 20 -1.99 -7.19 3.80
N ASP A 21 -3.06 -7.42 3.06
CA ASP A 21 -3.14 -7.16 1.62
C ASP A 21 -2.97 -5.66 1.34
N CYS A 22 -3.72 -4.81 2.05
CA CYS A 22 -3.58 -3.35 1.92
C CYS A 22 -2.15 -2.85 2.18
N ARG A 23 -1.42 -3.43 3.15
CA ARG A 23 -0.04 -3.01 3.44
C ARG A 23 0.91 -3.35 2.31
N LEU A 24 0.75 -4.53 1.71
CA LEU A 24 1.55 -4.98 0.57
C LEU A 24 1.27 -4.10 -0.64
N GLU A 25 0.00 -3.90 -0.97
CA GLU A 25 -0.41 -3.02 -2.07
C GLU A 25 0.08 -1.58 -1.89
N CYS A 26 -0.03 -1.02 -0.68
CA CYS A 26 0.44 0.34 -0.40
C CYS A 26 1.94 0.46 -0.60
N PHE A 27 2.70 -0.53 -0.14
CA PHE A 27 4.14 -0.54 -0.27
C PHE A 27 4.57 -0.73 -1.73
N GLN A 28 3.83 -1.51 -2.50
CA GLN A 28 4.06 -1.65 -3.92
C GLN A 28 3.73 -0.39 -4.70
N ALA A 29 2.56 0.22 -4.46
CA ALA A 29 2.20 1.50 -5.08
C ALA A 29 3.26 2.58 -4.80
N ALA A 30 3.87 2.57 -3.62
CA ALA A 30 5.00 3.44 -3.31
C ALA A 30 6.26 3.14 -4.14
N GLN A 31 6.57 1.87 -4.40
CA GLN A 31 7.67 1.48 -5.30
C GLN A 31 7.37 1.86 -6.75
N SER A 32 6.14 1.62 -7.23
CA SER A 32 5.71 2.03 -8.58
C SER A 32 5.80 3.55 -8.72
N TYR A 33 5.38 4.31 -7.70
CA TYR A 33 5.48 5.78 -7.72
C TYR A 33 6.93 6.24 -7.83
N ARG A 34 7.84 5.64 -7.05
CA ARG A 34 9.27 5.92 -7.11
C ARG A 34 9.84 5.61 -8.50
N ASN A 35 9.55 4.43 -9.03
CA ASN A 35 10.06 4.00 -10.34
C ASN A 35 9.52 4.92 -11.45
N GLY A 36 8.22 5.23 -11.45
CA GLY A 36 7.63 6.16 -12.41
C GLY A 36 8.23 7.57 -12.35
N LYS A 37 8.64 8.04 -11.16
CA LYS A 37 9.38 9.30 -10.98
C LYS A 37 10.80 9.22 -11.55
N HIS A 38 11.52 8.14 -11.23
CA HIS A 38 12.86 7.89 -11.75
C HIS A 38 12.85 7.83 -13.28
N ASP A 39 11.86 7.16 -13.86
CA ASP A 39 11.69 6.96 -15.30
C ASP A 39 11.02 8.16 -16.00
N LYS A 40 10.75 9.24 -15.25
CA LYS A 40 10.14 10.50 -15.74
C LYS A 40 8.82 10.28 -16.51
N VAL A 41 7.99 9.37 -16.02
CA VAL A 41 6.69 9.07 -16.61
C VAL A 41 5.78 10.30 -16.50
N GLY A 42 5.16 10.70 -17.62
CA GLY A 42 4.31 11.90 -17.68
C GLY A 42 3.03 11.80 -16.84
N ASN A 43 2.40 10.62 -16.80
CA ASN A 43 1.20 10.35 -15.98
C ASN A 43 1.50 9.28 -14.93
N ILE A 44 2.00 9.72 -13.77
CA ILE A 44 2.43 8.82 -12.68
C ILE A 44 1.24 8.14 -12.01
N GLU A 45 0.08 8.81 -11.92
CA GLU A 45 -1.10 8.23 -11.29
C GLU A 45 -1.62 7.04 -12.09
N GLU A 46 -1.71 7.20 -13.41
CA GLU A 46 -2.09 6.11 -14.32
C GLU A 46 -1.05 4.99 -14.32
N TYR A 47 0.24 5.32 -14.27
CA TYR A 47 1.31 4.33 -14.18
C TYR A 47 1.20 3.48 -12.91
N VAL A 48 1.04 4.12 -11.74
CA VAL A 48 0.90 3.43 -10.44
C VAL A 48 -0.36 2.57 -10.42
N MET A 49 -1.46 3.06 -10.99
CA MET A 49 -2.70 2.30 -11.07
C MET A 49 -2.54 1.06 -11.96
N LYS A 50 -1.96 1.21 -13.16
CA LYS A 50 -1.71 0.10 -14.09
C LYS A 50 -0.77 -0.96 -13.51
N ASP A 51 0.30 -0.53 -12.85
CA ASP A 51 1.25 -1.46 -12.23
C ASP A 51 0.59 -2.25 -11.08
N CYS A 52 -0.26 -1.57 -10.30
CA CYS A 52 -1.03 -2.21 -9.26
C CYS A 52 -2.11 -3.17 -9.82
N GLU A 53 -2.81 -2.81 -10.89
CA GLU A 53 -3.75 -3.71 -11.59
C GLU A 53 -3.06 -4.95 -12.15
N GLY A 54 -1.86 -4.80 -12.72
CA GLY A 54 -1.04 -5.92 -13.20
C GLY A 54 -0.72 -6.92 -12.09
N PHE A 55 -0.22 -6.41 -10.95
CA PHE A 55 0.09 -7.25 -9.80
C PHE A 55 -1.15 -7.89 -9.17
N ALA A 56 -2.26 -7.14 -9.12
CA ALA A 56 -3.52 -7.61 -8.57
C ALA A 56 -4.11 -8.75 -9.42
N LYS A 57 -3.94 -8.71 -10.75
CA LYS A 57 -4.34 -9.78 -11.67
C LYS A 57 -3.60 -11.08 -11.38
N ASP A 58 -2.30 -11.02 -11.16
CA ASP A 58 -1.47 -12.19 -10.87
C ASP A 58 -1.82 -12.84 -9.53
N LEU A 59 -2.33 -12.05 -8.57
CA LEU A 59 -2.71 -12.51 -7.24
C LEU A 59 -4.21 -12.69 -7.02
N ARG A 60 -5.05 -12.53 -8.06
CA ARG A 60 -6.54 -12.54 -7.98
C ARG A 60 -7.09 -11.60 -6.89
N TYR A 61 -6.46 -10.45 -6.71
CA TYR A 61 -6.88 -9.40 -5.76
C TYR A 61 -7.40 -8.17 -6.52
N GLN A 62 -8.12 -7.25 -5.85
CA GLN A 62 -8.57 -5.98 -6.45
C GLN A 62 -7.66 -4.84 -6.02
N CYS A 63 -6.87 -4.31 -6.96
CA CYS A 63 -6.18 -3.03 -6.76
C CYS A 63 -7.22 -1.93 -6.58
N SER A 64 -7.35 -1.33 -5.38
CA SER A 64 -8.26 -0.18 -5.24
C SER A 64 -8.08 0.67 -4.00
N LYS A 65 -7.74 0.07 -2.84
CA LYS A 65 -7.81 0.81 -1.56
C LYS A 65 -6.51 1.48 -1.16
N ALA A 66 -5.39 0.89 -1.55
CA ALA A 66 -4.08 1.32 -1.08
C ALA A 66 -3.42 2.38 -1.98
N VAL A 67 -3.70 2.37 -3.29
CA VAL A 67 -3.17 3.34 -4.26
C VAL A 67 -3.49 4.79 -3.87
N PRO A 68 -4.75 5.14 -3.52
CA PRO A 68 -5.06 6.48 -3.06
C PRO A 68 -4.30 6.88 -1.79
N LEU A 69 -3.92 5.94 -0.91
CA LEU A 69 -3.18 6.25 0.32
C LEU A 69 -1.80 6.87 0.02
N ILE A 70 -1.21 6.52 -1.13
CA ILE A 70 0.04 7.11 -1.62
C ILE A 70 -0.25 8.33 -2.48
N LEU A 71 -1.16 8.21 -3.46
CA LEU A 71 -1.41 9.27 -4.43
C LEU A 71 -2.09 10.51 -3.85
N THR A 72 -2.75 10.44 -2.70
CA THR A 72 -3.41 11.61 -2.09
C THR A 72 -2.61 12.27 -0.98
N ASN A 73 -1.49 11.67 -0.55
CA ASN A 73 -0.72 12.18 0.59
C ASN A 73 0.62 12.80 0.12
N ALA A 74 0.71 14.13 0.20
CA ALA A 74 1.90 14.85 -0.29
C ALA A 74 3.17 14.55 0.53
N ASP A 75 3.05 14.31 1.83
CA ASP A 75 4.20 14.06 2.71
C ASP A 75 4.86 12.71 2.41
N ILE A 76 4.04 11.67 2.19
CA ILE A 76 4.58 10.37 1.81
C ILE A 76 5.15 10.39 0.40
N LYS A 77 4.56 11.14 -0.55
CA LYS A 77 5.13 11.33 -1.90
C LYS A 77 6.55 11.88 -1.82
N LYS A 78 6.78 12.97 -1.06
CA LYS A 78 8.12 13.53 -0.84
C LYS A 78 9.09 12.51 -0.23
N THR A 79 8.60 11.71 0.72
CA THR A 79 9.40 10.65 1.35
C THR A 79 9.80 9.57 0.33
N ILE A 80 8.90 9.20 -0.58
CA ILE A 80 9.14 8.22 -1.64
C ILE A 80 10.06 8.78 -2.72
N GLU A 81 9.92 10.07 -3.08
CA GLU A 81 10.81 10.75 -4.03
C GLU A 81 12.24 10.84 -3.50
N ALA A 82 12.42 10.98 -2.18
CA ALA A 82 13.71 10.92 -1.52
C ALA A 82 14.23 9.48 -1.31
N TRP A 83 13.51 8.46 -1.77
CA TRP A 83 13.91 7.06 -1.63
C TRP A 83 14.91 6.66 -2.71
N ASP A 84 16.16 7.04 -2.49
CA ASP A 84 17.30 6.56 -3.26
C ASP A 84 17.71 5.17 -2.74
N THR A 85 17.57 4.13 -3.58
CA THR A 85 17.90 2.75 -3.25
C THR A 85 19.39 2.48 -3.10
N ASP A 86 20.22 3.32 -3.72
CA ASP A 86 21.68 3.19 -3.72
C ASP A 86 22.31 3.95 -2.54
N SER A 87 21.51 4.77 -1.85
CA SER A 87 21.93 5.50 -0.65
C SER A 87 21.92 4.63 0.62
N ALA A 88 22.82 4.92 1.56
CA ALA A 88 22.79 4.34 2.90
C ALA A 88 21.47 4.63 3.65
N SER A 89 20.79 5.73 3.30
CA SER A 89 19.47 6.13 3.84
C SER A 89 18.29 5.34 3.27
N SER A 90 18.50 4.52 2.23
CA SER A 90 17.46 3.67 1.59
C SER A 90 16.64 2.88 2.61
N LYS A 91 17.31 2.25 3.58
CA LYS A 91 16.66 1.42 4.61
C LYS A 91 15.77 2.24 5.55
N ASP A 92 16.15 3.47 5.87
CA ASP A 92 15.36 4.34 6.74
C ASP A 92 14.13 4.88 6.01
N THR A 93 14.29 5.23 4.74
CA THR A 93 13.18 5.68 3.88
C THR A 93 12.19 4.55 3.65
N GLU A 94 12.67 3.34 3.31
CA GLU A 94 11.84 2.14 3.20
C GLU A 94 11.05 1.87 4.50
N LYS A 95 11.72 1.97 5.66
CA LYS A 95 11.08 1.77 6.95
C LYS A 95 10.04 2.86 7.28
N ARG A 96 10.21 4.08 6.78
CA ARG A 96 9.20 5.16 6.89
C ARG A 96 7.98 4.84 6.01
N VAL A 97 8.20 4.44 4.76
CA VAL A 97 7.12 4.05 3.83
C VAL A 97 6.33 2.85 4.38
N LYS A 98 7.01 1.79 4.83
CA LYS A 98 6.35 0.62 5.46
C LYS A 98 5.55 1.02 6.71
N ARG A 99 6.07 1.93 7.54
CA ARG A 99 5.35 2.44 8.73
C ARG A 99 4.11 3.25 8.34
N PHE A 100 4.20 4.08 7.31
CA PHE A 100 3.07 4.82 6.77
C PHE A 100 1.98 3.85 6.31
N CYS A 101 2.31 2.90 5.42
CA CYS A 101 1.34 1.93 4.91
C CYS A 101 0.67 1.12 6.02
N LYS A 102 1.43 0.70 7.05
CA LYS A 102 0.87 0.03 8.23
C LYS A 102 -0.17 0.89 8.96
N LYS A 103 0.09 2.19 9.14
CA LYS A 103 -0.84 3.12 9.81
C LYS A 103 -2.04 3.45 8.94
N ALA A 104 -1.82 3.77 7.67
CA ALA A 104 -2.85 4.14 6.72
C ALA A 104 -3.86 3.01 6.52
N CYS A 105 -3.39 1.77 6.31
CA CYS A 105 -4.26 0.60 6.19
C CYS A 105 -5.03 0.26 7.47
N ARG A 106 -4.45 0.49 8.66
CA ARG A 106 -5.16 0.33 9.94
C ARG A 106 -6.28 1.37 10.10
N LYS A 107 -6.06 2.62 9.67
CA LYS A 107 -7.10 3.64 9.70
C LYS A 107 -8.21 3.33 8.68
N ALA A 108 -7.83 2.90 7.48
CA ALA A 108 -8.79 2.51 6.43
C ALA A 108 -9.65 1.31 6.83
N SER A 109 -9.14 0.37 7.64
CA SER A 109 -9.92 -0.76 8.16
C SER A 109 -10.80 -0.42 9.38
N GLN A 110 -10.55 0.71 10.04
CA GLN A 110 -11.35 1.21 11.17
C GLN A 110 -12.44 2.20 10.76
N SER A 111 -12.37 2.75 9.55
CA SER A 111 -13.31 3.77 9.05
C SER A 111 -14.55 3.16 8.36
N LYS A 112 -14.98 1.96 8.79
CA LYS A 112 -16.14 1.24 8.26
C LYS A 112 -17.24 1.12 9.30
#